data_AF-A0A820YAM0-F1
#
_entry.id   AF-A0A820YAM0-F1
#
_cell.length_a   1.000
_cell.length_b   1.000
_cell.length_c   1.000
_cell.angle_alpha   90.00
_cell.angle_beta   90.00
_cell.angle_gamma   90.00
#
_symmetry.space_group_name_H-M   'P 1'
#
loop_
_entity.id
_entity.type
_entity.pdbx_description
1 polymer ?
#
loop_
_entity_poly.entity_id
_entity_poly.type
_entity_poly.pdbx_seq_one_letter_code
_entity_poly.pdbx_strand_id
1 'polypeptide(L)'
;MEYNLDWKQPLLNDESIKRIEYQEYESYTGIDLNKSGDIRIAIQNQDEFLLPSRSYLYIEGALTKTDGTKYSKTDVEISIINNGLMYLFDRVDYQLGNQNIEGYSNLGQASTLKSLITYPKNYQEAMS
;
A
#
# COMPACT_ATOMS: atom_id res chain seq x y z
N MET A 1 -44.67 -2.95 4.76
CA MET A 1 -43.97 -1.83 4.10
C MET A 1 -43.14 -2.45 3.00
N GLU A 2 -43.58 -2.33 1.75
CA GLU A 2 -42.82 -2.79 0.58
C GLU A 2 -41.64 -1.82 0.36
N TYR A 3 -40.42 -2.33 0.44
CA TYR A 3 -39.24 -1.58 0.02
C TYR A 3 -39.15 -1.68 -1.50
N ASN A 4 -39.68 -0.67 -2.19
CA ASN A 4 -39.53 -0.53 -3.64
C ASN A 4 -38.08 -0.12 -3.93
N LEU A 5 -37.30 -1.03 -4.50
CA LEU A 5 -35.93 -0.79 -4.90
C LEU A 5 -35.93 -0.02 -6.24
N ASP A 6 -35.70 1.28 -6.20
CA ASP A 6 -35.56 2.11 -7.39
C ASP A 6 -34.11 2.00 -7.93
N TRP A 7 -33.92 1.11 -8.90
CA TRP A 7 -32.63 0.80 -9.52
C TRP A 7 -32.01 1.97 -10.31
N LYS A 8 -32.74 3.08 -10.49
CA LYS A 8 -32.24 4.30 -11.14
C LYS A 8 -31.63 5.30 -10.16
N GLN A 9 -31.74 5.08 -8.86
CA GLN A 9 -31.16 5.96 -7.87
C GLN A 9 -29.63 5.87 -7.93
N PRO A 10 -28.91 7.02 -7.90
CA PRO A 10 -27.46 7.00 -7.86
C PRO A 10 -27.00 6.29 -6.58
N LEU A 11 -25.98 5.44 -6.70
CA LEU A 11 -25.34 4.78 -5.57
C LEU A 11 -24.89 5.84 -4.55
N LEU A 12 -25.50 5.84 -3.37
CA LEU A 12 -25.03 6.62 -2.23
C LEU A 12 -23.81 5.91 -1.65
N ASN A 13 -22.62 6.37 -2.03
CA ASN A 13 -21.38 5.89 -1.47
C ASN A 13 -20.93 6.84 -0.35
N ASP A 14 -20.96 6.36 0.89
CA ASP A 14 -20.43 7.08 2.05
C ASP A 14 -19.00 6.62 2.33
N GLU A 15 -18.02 7.46 1.97
CA GLU A 15 -16.60 7.26 2.25
C GLU A 15 -16.12 8.03 3.49
N SER A 16 -17.02 8.47 4.37
CA SER A 16 -16.65 9.26 5.54
C SER A 16 -15.80 8.44 6.53
N ILE A 17 -14.61 8.96 6.83
CA ILE A 17 -13.67 8.33 7.75
C ILE A 17 -13.82 8.98 9.13
N LYS A 18 -14.19 8.18 10.13
CA LYS A 18 -14.28 8.66 11.53
C LYS A 18 -12.91 8.77 12.21
N ARG A 19 -11.99 7.86 11.88
CA ARG A 19 -10.68 7.75 12.51
C ARG A 19 -9.69 7.06 11.58
N ILE A 20 -8.44 7.50 11.61
CA ILE A 20 -7.29 6.84 10.99
C ILE A 20 -6.39 6.35 12.12
N GLU A 21 -5.87 5.14 12.01
CA GLU A 21 -4.98 4.53 12.99
C GLU A 21 -3.72 4.00 12.30
N TYR A 22 -2.58 4.15 12.99
CA TYR A 22 -1.30 3.64 12.57
C TYR A 22 -0.89 2.52 13.53
N GLN A 23 -0.55 1.37 12.98
CA GLN A 23 -0.05 0.22 13.73
C GLN A 23 1.23 -0.27 13.08
N GLU A 24 2.20 -0.61 13.93
CA GLU A 24 3.44 -1.23 13.50
C GLU A 24 3.21 -2.74 13.34
N TYR A 25 3.68 -3.28 12.22
CA TYR A 25 3.60 -4.71 11.93
C TYR A 25 5.00 -5.23 11.65
N GLU A 26 5.37 -6.29 12.35
CA GLU A 26 6.62 -7.00 12.13
C GLU A 26 6.43 -8.19 11.19
N SER A 27 7.52 -8.63 10.56
CA SER A 27 7.48 -9.83 9.74
C SER A 27 7.32 -11.08 10.61
N TYR A 28 6.59 -12.07 10.11
CA TYR A 28 6.36 -13.31 10.86
C TYR A 28 7.65 -14.11 11.09
N THR A 29 8.67 -13.95 10.23
CA THR A 29 9.94 -14.69 10.28
C THR A 29 11.00 -14.01 11.16
N GLY A 30 10.70 -12.85 11.76
CA GLY A 30 11.57 -12.12 12.69
C GLY A 30 11.86 -10.68 12.27
N ILE A 31 12.88 -10.07 12.89
CA ILE A 31 13.24 -8.64 12.71
C ILE A 31 14.13 -8.41 11.46
N ASP A 32 14.66 -9.47 10.85
CA ASP A 32 15.59 -9.35 9.71
C ASP A 32 14.85 -9.14 8.39
N LEU A 33 14.66 -7.87 8.03
CA LEU A 33 14.01 -7.43 6.79
C LEU A 33 14.80 -7.79 5.51
N ASN A 34 16.05 -8.26 5.62
CA ASN A 34 16.82 -8.75 4.48
C ASN A 34 16.50 -10.21 4.12
N LYS A 35 15.65 -10.87 4.92
CA LYS A 35 15.16 -12.21 4.64
C LYS A 35 13.75 -12.15 4.09
N SER A 36 13.46 -13.04 3.14
CA SER A 36 12.11 -13.24 2.67
C SER A 36 11.22 -13.64 3.85
N GLY A 37 10.15 -12.88 4.04
CA GLY A 37 9.21 -13.06 5.13
C GLY A 37 7.83 -12.56 4.73
N ASP A 38 6.81 -13.05 5.44
CA ASP A 38 5.43 -12.63 5.26
C ASP A 38 5.09 -11.59 6.33
N ILE A 39 4.48 -10.49 5.92
CA ILE A 39 3.82 -9.55 6.82
C ILE A 39 2.32 -9.82 6.75
N ARG A 40 1.68 -10.07 7.91
CA ARG A 40 0.25 -10.37 7.99
C ARG A 40 -0.46 -9.35 8.86
N ILE A 41 -1.28 -8.52 8.22
CA ILE A 41 -2.16 -7.57 8.88
C ILE A 41 -3.53 -8.24 9.03
N ALA A 42 -3.80 -8.81 10.21
CA ALA A 42 -5.05 -9.48 10.50
C ALA A 42 -5.93 -8.58 11.36
N ILE A 43 -7.06 -8.14 10.81
CA ILE A 43 -8.06 -7.36 11.55
C ILE A 43 -9.25 -8.28 11.83
N GLN A 44 -9.54 -8.51 13.11
CA GLN A 44 -10.59 -9.43 13.56
C GLN A 44 -11.78 -8.73 14.23
N ASN A 45 -11.76 -7.39 14.31
CA ASN A 45 -12.81 -6.62 14.97
C ASN A 45 -14.11 -6.65 14.15
N GLN A 46 -15.17 -7.20 14.73
CA GLN A 46 -16.49 -7.29 14.09
C GLN A 46 -17.29 -5.98 14.14
N ASP A 47 -16.87 -5.04 15.00
CA ASP A 47 -17.59 -3.78 15.24
C ASP A 47 -17.04 -2.60 14.40
N GLU A 48 -15.98 -2.82 13.62
CA GLU A 48 -15.31 -1.78 12.84
C GLU A 48 -15.51 -1.98 11.34
N PHE A 49 -16.09 -0.97 10.68
CA PHE A 49 -16.15 -0.91 9.23
C PHE A 49 -14.88 -0.25 8.71
N LEU A 50 -14.10 -1.01 7.94
CA LEU A 50 -12.89 -0.51 7.30
C LEU A 50 -13.20 -0.01 5.89
N LEU A 51 -12.44 0.97 5.44
CA LEU A 51 -12.42 1.43 4.05
C LEU A 51 -11.05 1.09 3.43
N PRO A 52 -10.85 -0.16 2.94
CA PRO A 52 -9.54 -0.60 2.45
C PRO A 52 -9.01 0.22 1.27
N SER A 53 -9.88 0.84 0.48
CA SER A 53 -9.47 1.71 -0.63
C SER A 53 -8.71 2.96 -0.18
N ARG A 54 -8.81 3.34 1.10
CA ARG A 54 -8.11 4.46 1.73
C ARG A 54 -6.98 3.99 2.66
N SER A 55 -6.73 2.69 2.78
CA SER A 55 -5.61 2.19 3.55
C SER A 55 -4.29 2.37 2.78
N TYR A 56 -3.19 2.48 3.52
CA TYR A 56 -1.86 2.59 2.94
C TYR A 56 -0.83 1.98 3.89
N LEU A 57 0.29 1.55 3.33
CA LEU A 57 1.45 1.13 4.09
C LEU A 57 2.36 2.34 4.32
N TYR A 58 2.70 2.60 5.58
CA TYR A 58 3.71 3.57 5.94
C TYR A 58 5.04 2.85 6.11
N ILE A 59 6.05 3.22 5.31
CA ILE A 59 7.37 2.59 5.31
C ILE A 59 8.40 3.65 5.68
N GLU A 60 9.17 3.37 6.73
CA GLU A 60 10.29 4.20 7.17
C GLU A 60 11.58 3.40 7.12
N GLY A 61 12.67 4.01 6.67
CA GLY A 61 13.97 3.36 6.57
C GLY A 61 15.11 4.34 6.33
N ALA A 62 16.32 3.93 6.72
CA ALA A 62 17.53 4.70 6.49
C ALA A 62 18.32 4.10 5.32
N LEU A 63 18.77 4.95 4.41
CA LEU A 63 19.65 4.55 3.32
C LEU A 63 21.12 4.64 3.77
N THR A 64 21.79 3.49 3.87
CA THR A 64 23.20 3.37 4.27
C THR A 64 24.02 2.73 3.16
N LYS A 65 25.33 3.00 3.16
CA LYS A 65 26.29 2.30 2.32
C LYS A 65 26.51 0.88 2.83
N THR A 66 27.12 0.03 1.99
CA THR A 66 27.47 -1.35 2.36
C THR A 66 28.38 -1.43 3.60
N ASP A 67 29.19 -0.39 3.85
CA ASP A 67 30.06 -0.28 5.04
C ASP A 67 29.33 0.26 6.29
N GLY A 68 28.02 0.50 6.22
CA GLY A 68 27.20 1.02 7.30
C GLY A 68 27.29 2.54 7.48
N THR A 69 28.09 3.25 6.69
CA THR A 69 28.18 4.71 6.74
C THR A 69 27.00 5.38 6.04
N LYS A 70 26.66 6.60 6.45
CA LYS A 70 25.64 7.41 5.78
C LYS A 70 26.18 7.98 4.48
N TYR A 71 25.30 8.15 3.50
CA TYR A 71 25.65 8.90 2.30
C TYR A 71 25.87 10.38 2.63
N SER A 72 26.97 10.93 2.14
CA SER A 72 27.30 12.35 2.14
C SER A 72 26.75 13.02 0.88
N LYS A 73 26.54 14.34 0.92
CA LYS A 73 26.17 15.15 -0.25
C LYS A 73 27.18 15.08 -1.41
N THR A 74 28.40 14.61 -1.13
CA THR A 74 29.48 14.42 -2.10
C THR A 74 29.54 13.01 -2.69
N ASP A 75 28.79 12.06 -2.15
CA ASP A 75 28.69 10.72 -2.73
C ASP A 75 27.77 10.74 -3.95
N VAL A 76 28.01 9.81 -4.89
CA VAL A 76 27.26 9.65 -6.16
C VAL A 76 25.75 9.84 -5.96
N GLU A 77 25.11 10.52 -6.91
CA GLU A 77 23.67 10.77 -6.94
C GLU A 77 22.89 9.46 -6.82
N ILE A 78 22.22 9.27 -5.68
CA ILE A 78 21.39 8.10 -5.43
C ILE A 78 20.02 8.36 -6.00
N SER A 79 19.72 7.74 -7.13
CA SER A 79 18.36 7.72 -7.68
C SER A 79 17.64 6.47 -7.21
N ILE A 80 16.52 6.63 -6.49
CA ILE A 80 15.55 5.54 -6.29
C ILE A 80 14.77 5.40 -7.60
N ILE A 81 14.67 4.19 -8.13
CA ILE A 81 13.84 3.92 -9.31
C ILE A 81 12.38 4.31 -9.02
N ASN A 82 11.63 4.66 -10.06
CA ASN A 82 10.20 4.93 -9.91
C ASN A 82 9.54 3.76 -9.17
N ASN A 83 8.88 4.09 -8.05
CA ASN A 83 8.17 3.11 -7.24
C ASN A 83 9.09 2.00 -6.65
N GLY A 84 10.36 2.34 -6.39
CA GLY A 84 11.39 1.40 -5.92
C GLY A 84 11.05 0.67 -4.62
N LEU A 85 10.30 1.29 -3.72
CA LEU A 85 9.87 0.64 -2.47
C LEU A 85 8.93 -0.56 -2.71
N MET A 86 8.12 -0.52 -3.77
CA MET A 86 7.20 -1.63 -4.08
C MET A 86 7.93 -2.86 -4.62
N TYR A 87 9.20 -2.74 -5.02
CA TYR A 87 10.04 -3.89 -5.40
C TYR A 87 10.54 -4.69 -4.19
N LEU A 88 10.36 -4.17 -2.96
CA LEU A 88 10.61 -4.94 -1.74
C LEU A 88 9.58 -6.05 -1.53
N PHE A 89 8.42 -5.96 -2.19
CA PHE A 89 7.32 -6.91 -2.02
C PHE A 89 7.09 -7.70 -3.31
N ASP A 90 7.09 -9.03 -3.19
CA ASP A 90 6.81 -9.91 -4.33
C ASP A 90 5.30 -10.04 -4.60
N ARG A 91 4.50 -10.15 -3.53
CA ARG A 91 3.07 -10.41 -3.61
C ARG A 91 2.30 -9.75 -2.47
N VAL A 92 1.07 -9.32 -2.77
CA VAL A 92 0.07 -8.92 -1.77
C VAL A 92 -1.21 -9.70 -2.04
N ASP A 93 -1.85 -10.17 -0.98
CA ASP A 93 -3.16 -10.82 -1.04
C ASP A 93 -4.10 -10.16 -0.03
N TYR A 94 -5.28 -9.79 -0.49
CA TYR A 94 -6.39 -9.32 0.33
C TYR A 94 -7.39 -10.45 0.53
N GLN A 95 -7.55 -10.87 1.79
CA GLN A 95 -8.40 -11.99 2.17
C GLN A 95 -9.51 -11.50 3.10
N LEU A 96 -10.73 -12.00 2.87
CA LEU A 96 -11.90 -11.77 3.72
C LEU A 96 -12.48 -13.13 4.12
N GLY A 97 -12.61 -13.40 5.43
CA GLY A 97 -13.20 -14.65 5.91
C GLY A 97 -12.52 -15.92 5.37
N ASN A 98 -11.18 -15.89 5.27
CA ASN A 98 -10.33 -16.95 4.71
C ASN A 98 -10.48 -17.19 3.19
N GLN A 99 -11.23 -16.34 2.49
CA GLN A 99 -11.30 -16.34 1.04
C GLN A 99 -10.38 -15.26 0.47
N ASN A 100 -9.57 -15.61 -0.53
CA ASN A 100 -8.82 -14.62 -1.28
C ASN A 100 -9.78 -13.81 -2.17
N ILE A 101 -9.89 -12.52 -1.90
CA ILE A 101 -10.71 -11.60 -2.69
C ILE A 101 -9.87 -11.08 -3.86
N GLU A 102 -8.62 -10.73 -3.60
CA GLU A 102 -7.74 -10.13 -4.59
C GLU A 102 -6.27 -10.40 -4.28
N GLY A 103 -5.47 -10.68 -5.30
CA GLY A 103 -4.05 -10.94 -5.15
C GLY A 103 -3.25 -10.43 -6.33
N TYR A 104 -2.12 -9.80 -6.05
CA TYR A 104 -1.22 -9.23 -7.06
C TYR A 104 0.21 -9.69 -6.82
N SER A 105 0.89 -10.09 -7.89
CA SER A 105 2.32 -10.41 -7.89
C SER A 105 3.11 -9.37 -8.67
N ASN A 106 4.44 -9.34 -8.48
CA ASN A 106 5.35 -8.39 -9.13
C ASN A 106 4.95 -6.94 -8.87
N LEU A 107 4.73 -6.61 -7.59
CA LEU A 107 4.11 -5.35 -7.18
C LEU A 107 4.84 -4.13 -7.72
N GLY A 108 6.17 -4.14 -7.71
CA GLY A 108 6.99 -3.07 -8.31
C GLY A 108 6.59 -2.73 -9.74
N GLN A 109 6.41 -3.74 -10.61
CA GLN A 109 6.02 -3.54 -12.00
C GLN A 109 4.54 -3.14 -12.13
N ALA A 110 3.64 -3.84 -11.43
CA ALA A 110 2.21 -3.61 -11.52
C ALA A 110 1.82 -2.20 -11.07
N SER A 111 2.39 -1.73 -9.96
CA SER A 111 2.11 -0.39 -9.44
C SER A 111 2.81 0.72 -10.25
N THR A 112 3.97 0.45 -10.86
CA THR A 112 4.58 1.37 -11.85
C THR A 112 3.69 1.55 -13.07
N LEU A 113 3.17 0.44 -13.63
CA LEU A 113 2.25 0.49 -14.76
C LEU A 113 0.95 1.22 -14.41
N LYS A 114 0.37 0.92 -13.24
CA LYS A 114 -0.81 1.62 -12.73
C LYS A 114 -0.55 3.12 -12.60
N SER A 115 0.58 3.51 -12.03
CA SER A 115 0.98 4.91 -11.86
C SER A 115 1.07 5.62 -13.22
N LEU A 116 1.70 5.00 -14.22
CA LEU A 116 1.84 5.58 -15.57
C LEU A 116 0.50 5.82 -16.29
N ILE A 117 -0.50 4.98 -16.02
CA ILE A 117 -1.84 5.09 -16.64
C ILE A 117 -2.74 6.05 -15.86
N THR A 118 -2.58 6.08 -14.53
CA THR A 118 -3.47 6.83 -13.63
C THR A 118 -3.09 8.30 -13.53
N TYR A 119 -1.78 8.59 -13.52
CA TYR A 119 -1.28 9.95 -13.37
C TYR A 119 -0.82 10.52 -14.72
N PRO A 120 -1.09 11.80 -15.00
CA PRO A 120 -0.56 12.44 -16.19
C PRO A 120 0.97 12.45 -16.15
N LYS A 121 1.61 12.31 -17.31
CA LYS A 121 3.08 12.28 -17.43
C LYS A 121 3.76 13.55 -16.86
N ASN A 122 3.02 14.64 -16.77
CA ASN A 122 3.49 15.90 -16.19
C ASN A 122 3.14 15.93 -14.70
N TYR A 123 4.11 15.59 -13.86
CA TYR A 123 4.00 15.65 -12.39
C TYR A 123 3.58 17.04 -11.89
N GLN A 124 3.86 18.11 -12.65
CA GLN A 124 3.45 19.48 -12.33
C GLN A 124 1.95 19.75 -12.52
N GLU A 125 1.27 19.03 -13.40
CA GLU A 125 -0.18 19.21 -13.64
C GLU A 125 -1.03 18.45 -12.63
N ALA A 126 -0.49 17.41 -11.98
CA ALA A 126 -1.18 16.63 -10.97
C ALA A 126 -1.20 17.29 -9.56
N MET A 127 -0.44 18.37 -9.37
CA MET A 127 -0.31 19.10 -8.10
C MET A 127 -0.92 20.52 -8.14
N SER A 128 -1.60 20.90 -9.23
CA SER A 128 -2.41 22.12 -9.32
C SER A 128 -3.86 21.87 -8.89
#